data_AF-A0A842XRS3-F1
#
_entry.id   AF-A0A842XRS3-F1
#
_cell.length_a   1.000
_cell.length_b   1.000
_cell.length_c   1.000
_cell.angle_alpha   90.00
_cell.angle_beta   90.00
_cell.angle_gamma   90.00
#
_symmetry.space_group_name_H-M   'P 1'
#
loop_
_entity.id
_entity.type
_entity.pdbx_description
1 polymer ?
#
loop_
_entity_poly.entity_id
_entity_poly.type
_entity_poly.pdbx_seq_one_letter_code
_entity_poly.pdbx_strand_id
1 'polypeptide(L)'
;MPVEPPLKLRLSRLTVTSLRNLCDAQKLSGWSNLKKDELVQFILKNLKLRVLEDFCTVQEEIYFVENMAKAIKWAGSRKVIELDPESDYTIANATFTLRRSDGYEVYNIRFVNQTTDDIGTSCECLEFREKGYFCAHQMATLVRCLQEALFTLDRWTGPMTPEVEDIILANVFRKKRSRH
;
A
#
# COMPACT_ATOMS: atom_id res chain seq x y z
N MET A 1 -4.92 -6.91 16.15
CA MET A 1 -4.41 -5.55 15.84
C MET A 1 -3.10 -5.69 15.09
N PRO A 2 -2.91 -5.08 13.92
CA PRO A 2 -1.59 -5.06 13.31
C PRO A 2 -0.66 -4.29 14.27
N VAL A 3 0.40 -4.95 14.72
CA VAL A 3 1.43 -4.31 15.54
C VAL A 3 2.10 -3.28 14.64
N GLU A 4 2.00 -1.99 15.00
CA GLU A 4 2.69 -0.95 14.25
C GLU A 4 4.19 -1.29 14.18
N PRO A 5 4.80 -1.29 12.98
CA PRO A 5 6.20 -1.61 12.85
C PRO A 5 7.03 -0.60 13.66
N PRO A 6 8.15 -1.03 14.27
CA PRO A 6 9.00 -0.13 15.04
C PRO A 6 9.36 1.13 14.25
N LEU A 7 9.36 2.30 14.89
CA LEU A 7 9.57 3.59 14.21
C LEU A 7 10.83 3.63 13.34
N LYS A 8 11.92 3.00 13.79
CA LYS A 8 13.16 2.87 13.00
C LYS A 8 12.91 2.19 11.65
N LEU A 9 12.07 1.16 11.63
CA LEU A 9 11.68 0.43 10.43
C LEU A 9 10.79 1.30 9.52
N ARG A 10 9.85 2.06 10.10
CA ARG A 10 9.02 3.03 9.35
C ARG A 10 9.89 4.07 8.66
N LEU A 11 10.83 4.68 9.38
CA LEU A 11 11.78 5.65 8.83
C LEU A 11 12.71 5.03 7.77
N SER A 12 13.20 3.81 7.97
CA SER A 12 14.08 3.16 6.98
C SER A 12 13.37 2.84 5.66
N ARG A 13 12.03 2.76 5.65
CA ARG A 13 11.24 2.56 4.43
C ARG A 13 11.09 3.82 3.59
N LEU A 14 11.27 5.01 4.20
CA LEU A 14 11.17 6.28 3.50
C LEU A 14 12.36 6.49 2.54
N THR A 15 12.13 7.34 1.54
CA THR A 15 13.19 7.74 0.61
C THR A 15 14.20 8.66 1.30
N VAL A 16 15.44 8.67 0.82
CA VAL A 16 16.46 9.63 1.32
C VAL A 16 15.95 11.06 1.16
N THR A 17 15.26 11.37 0.07
CA THR A 17 14.65 12.68 -0.18
C THR A 17 13.61 13.03 0.89
N SER A 18 12.68 12.14 1.22
CA SER A 18 11.69 12.37 2.28
C SER A 18 12.35 12.65 3.64
N LEU A 19 13.37 11.86 3.99
CA LEU A 19 14.12 12.03 5.25
C LEU A 19 14.88 13.37 5.29
N ARG A 20 15.44 13.81 4.17
CA ARG A 20 16.10 15.12 4.05
C ARG A 20 15.11 16.27 4.17
N ASN A 21 13.96 16.17 3.51
CA ASN A 21 12.88 17.15 3.63
C ASN A 21 12.38 17.29 5.07
N LEU A 22 12.33 16.19 5.84
CA LEU A 22 12.02 16.25 7.27
C LEU A 22 13.09 17.04 8.04
N CYS A 23 14.37 16.78 7.79
CA CYS A 23 15.46 17.54 8.41
C CYS A 23 15.38 19.04 8.08
N ASP A 24 15.10 19.39 6.83
CA ASP A 24 14.90 20.78 6.38
C ASP A 24 13.71 21.45 7.09
N ALA A 25 12.55 20.78 7.12
CA ALA A 25 11.35 21.29 7.76
C ALA A 25 11.52 21.52 9.27
N GLN A 26 12.32 20.67 9.92
CA GLN A 26 12.66 20.78 11.33
C GLN A 26 13.91 21.65 11.59
N LYS A 27 14.48 22.27 10.55
CA LYS A 27 15.65 23.16 10.61
C LYS A 27 16.87 22.51 11.28
N LEU A 28 17.07 21.21 11.03
CA LEU A 28 18.24 20.49 11.51
C LEU A 28 19.47 20.82 10.65
N SER A 29 20.65 20.81 11.27
CA SER A 29 21.94 21.00 10.59
C SER A 29 22.83 19.76 10.70
N GLY A 30 23.75 19.55 9.75
CA GLY A 30 24.75 18.48 9.83
C GLY A 30 24.32 17.12 9.24
N TRP A 31 23.21 17.08 8.50
CA TRP A 31 22.67 15.85 7.91
C TRP A 31 22.99 15.67 6.41
N SER A 32 23.49 16.70 5.72
CA SER A 32 23.59 16.73 4.24
C SER A 32 24.44 15.61 3.64
N ASN A 33 25.50 15.21 4.35
CA ASN A 33 26.46 14.19 3.89
C ASN A 33 26.17 12.78 4.44
N LEU A 34 25.10 12.61 5.23
CA LEU A 34 24.77 11.33 5.84
C LEU A 34 24.18 10.36 4.81
N LYS A 35 24.62 9.09 4.88
CA LYS A 35 23.99 7.98 4.17
C LYS A 35 22.64 7.64 4.80
N LYS A 36 21.81 6.85 4.11
CA LYS A 36 20.44 6.57 4.53
C LYS A 36 20.33 6.08 5.98
N ASP A 37 21.13 5.08 6.37
CA ASP A 37 21.07 4.53 7.73
C ASP A 37 21.56 5.53 8.78
N GLU A 38 22.62 6.28 8.47
CA GLU A 38 23.15 7.33 9.32
C GLU A 38 22.13 8.47 9.49
N LEU A 39 21.42 8.82 8.42
CA LEU A 39 20.37 9.82 8.41
C LEU A 39 19.18 9.39 9.27
N VAL A 40 18.76 8.12 9.19
CA VAL A 40 17.72 7.56 10.06
C VAL A 40 18.13 7.63 11.53
N GLN A 41 19.37 7.25 11.86
CA GLN A 41 19.89 7.35 13.24
C GLN A 41 19.95 8.81 13.70
N PHE A 42 20.39 9.72 12.84
CA PHE A 42 20.44 11.15 13.12
C PHE A 42 19.06 11.71 13.43
N ILE A 43 18.06 11.38 12.61
CA ILE A 43 16.66 11.79 12.78
C ILE A 43 16.11 11.27 14.12
N LEU A 44 16.29 9.99 14.42
CA LEU A 44 15.84 9.37 15.68
C LEU A 44 16.45 10.04 16.92
N LYS A 45 17.71 10.49 16.83
CA LYS A 45 18.41 11.13 17.94
C LYS A 45 17.99 12.59 18.17
N ASN A 46 17.63 13.30 17.10
CA ASN A 46 17.46 14.76 17.13
C ASN A 46 16.00 15.22 17.11
N LEU A 47 15.04 14.35 16.78
CA LEU A 47 13.62 14.70 16.73
C LEU A 47 12.80 14.00 17.82
N LYS A 48 11.73 14.67 18.25
CA LYS A 48 10.79 14.12 19.23
C LYS A 48 9.97 13.00 18.59
N LEU A 49 9.67 11.97 19.38
CA LEU A 49 8.90 10.79 18.96
C LEU A 49 7.63 11.16 18.19
N ARG A 50 6.79 12.03 18.76
CA ARG A 50 5.53 12.47 18.14
C ARG A 50 5.71 13.07 16.75
N VAL A 51 6.77 13.87 16.53
CA VAL A 51 7.04 14.48 15.21
C VAL A 51 7.37 13.41 14.17
N LEU A 52 8.09 12.37 14.59
CA LEU A 52 8.45 11.25 13.72
C LEU A 52 7.24 10.37 13.40
N GLU A 53 6.41 10.10 14.40
CA GLU A 53 5.16 9.36 14.22
C GLU A 53 4.22 10.09 13.27
N ASP A 54 3.96 11.38 13.50
CA ASP A 54 3.11 12.22 12.64
C ASP A 54 3.65 12.23 11.20
N PHE A 55 4.97 12.41 11.03
CA PHE A 55 5.60 12.42 9.71
C PHE A 55 5.48 11.07 8.99
N CYS A 56 5.75 9.96 9.68
CA CYS A 56 5.63 8.62 9.11
C CYS A 56 4.18 8.33 8.70
N THR A 57 3.21 8.70 9.53
CA THR A 57 1.79 8.50 9.23
C THR A 57 1.39 9.25 7.96
N VAL A 58 1.75 10.54 7.84
CA VAL A 58 1.49 11.32 6.62
C VAL A 58 2.15 10.72 5.38
N GLN A 59 3.40 10.24 5.48
CA GLN A 59 4.07 9.60 4.35
C GLN A 59 3.41 8.28 3.93
N GLU A 60 2.93 7.50 4.91
CA GLU A 60 2.20 6.26 4.68
C GLU A 60 0.85 6.55 4.02
N GLU A 61 0.09 7.54 4.50
CA GLU A 61 -1.18 7.98 3.89
C GLU A 61 -0.99 8.39 2.43
N ILE A 62 0.01 9.25 2.14
CA ILE A 62 0.35 9.65 0.76
C ILE A 62 0.64 8.42 -0.10
N TYR A 63 1.45 7.50 0.41
CA TYR A 63 1.77 6.25 -0.27
C TYR A 63 0.51 5.44 -0.59
N PHE A 64 -0.39 5.28 0.39
CA PHE A 64 -1.63 4.52 0.21
C PHE A 64 -2.56 5.19 -0.82
N VAL A 65 -2.76 6.50 -0.73
CA VAL A 65 -3.61 7.26 -1.67
C VAL A 65 -3.09 7.16 -3.10
N GLU A 66 -1.80 7.43 -3.32
CA GLU A 66 -1.19 7.39 -4.65
C GLU A 66 -1.25 5.99 -5.28
N ASN A 67 -1.00 4.95 -4.49
CA ASN A 67 -1.03 3.58 -4.99
C ASN A 67 -2.44 3.04 -5.16
N MET A 68 -3.41 3.45 -4.34
CA MET A 68 -4.81 3.07 -4.52
C MET A 68 -5.38 3.66 -5.81
N ALA A 69 -5.05 4.91 -6.14
CA ALA A 69 -5.47 5.53 -7.39
C ALA A 69 -4.96 4.74 -8.62
N LYS A 70 -3.70 4.29 -8.58
CA LYS A 70 -3.12 3.40 -9.62
C LYS A 70 -3.81 2.03 -9.63
N ALA A 71 -4.03 1.44 -8.47
CA ALA A 71 -4.66 0.14 -8.29
C ALA A 71 -6.08 0.10 -8.88
N ILE A 72 -6.89 1.14 -8.66
CA ILE A 72 -8.24 1.25 -9.23
C ILE A 72 -8.21 1.24 -10.76
N LYS A 73 -7.24 1.93 -11.36
CA LYS A 73 -7.06 1.93 -12.82
C LYS A 73 -6.72 0.53 -13.34
N TRP A 74 -5.85 -0.19 -12.64
CA TRP A 74 -5.46 -1.55 -13.00
C TRP A 74 -6.60 -2.56 -12.83
N ALA A 75 -7.34 -2.49 -11.72
CA ALA A 75 -8.45 -3.39 -11.43
C ALA A 75 -9.55 -3.36 -12.50
N GLY A 76 -9.77 -2.20 -13.12
CA GLY A 76 -10.73 -2.04 -14.22
C GLY A 76 -10.40 -2.84 -15.50
N SER A 77 -9.21 -3.42 -15.62
CA SER A 77 -8.79 -4.22 -16.77
C SER A 77 -8.63 -5.69 -16.42
N ARG A 78 -9.45 -6.55 -17.03
CA ARG A 78 -9.32 -8.03 -16.94
C ARG A 78 -7.99 -8.56 -17.46
N LYS A 79 -7.31 -7.82 -18.34
CA LYS A 79 -5.97 -8.19 -18.84
C LYS A 79 -4.84 -7.90 -17.85
N VAL A 80 -5.13 -7.10 -16.82
CA VAL A 80 -4.15 -6.71 -15.80
C VAL A 80 -4.35 -7.54 -14.54
N ILE A 81 -5.60 -7.80 -14.16
CA ILE A 81 -5.91 -8.62 -12.98
C ILE A 81 -6.91 -9.70 -13.35
N GLU A 82 -6.48 -10.93 -13.17
CA GLU A 82 -7.27 -12.14 -13.29
C GLU A 82 -7.37 -12.80 -11.92
N LEU A 83 -8.60 -12.91 -11.40
CA LEU A 83 -8.87 -13.66 -10.18
C LEU A 83 -8.97 -15.15 -10.54
N ASP A 84 -8.39 -16.00 -9.70
CA ASP A 84 -8.57 -17.44 -9.78
C ASP A 84 -10.06 -17.79 -9.59
N PRO A 85 -10.68 -18.59 -10.47
CA PRO A 85 -12.06 -19.06 -10.33
C PRO A 85 -12.37 -19.76 -9.00
N GLU A 86 -11.37 -20.34 -8.34
CA GLU A 86 -11.51 -20.99 -7.03
C GLU A 86 -11.46 -20.00 -5.85
N SER A 87 -11.25 -18.70 -6.12
CA SER A 87 -11.28 -17.65 -5.10
C SER A 87 -12.65 -17.54 -4.45
N ASP A 88 -12.68 -17.33 -3.14
CA ASP A 88 -13.90 -17.17 -2.35
C ASP A 88 -13.86 -15.92 -1.45
N TYR A 89 -14.83 -15.80 -0.55
CA TYR A 89 -14.97 -14.66 0.35
C TYR A 89 -13.89 -14.61 1.45
N THR A 90 -13.11 -15.67 1.64
CA THR A 90 -12.02 -15.76 2.62
C THR A 90 -10.67 -15.48 1.98
N ILE A 91 -10.40 -16.06 0.82
CA ILE A 91 -9.11 -15.98 0.13
C ILE A 91 -9.36 -15.79 -1.36
N ALA A 92 -8.67 -14.80 -1.93
CA ALA A 92 -8.60 -14.58 -3.36
C ALA A 92 -7.18 -14.78 -3.85
N ASN A 93 -7.00 -15.67 -4.83
CA ASN A 93 -5.76 -15.77 -5.57
C ASN A 93 -5.90 -14.97 -6.87
N ALA A 94 -4.84 -14.29 -7.28
CA ALA A 94 -4.87 -13.47 -8.48
C ALA A 94 -3.53 -13.46 -9.20
N THR A 95 -3.60 -13.38 -10.52
CA THR A 95 -2.46 -13.08 -11.39
C THR A 95 -2.53 -11.62 -11.80
N PHE A 96 -1.47 -10.88 -11.49
CA PHE A 96 -1.30 -9.50 -11.94
C PHE A 96 -0.30 -9.45 -13.10
N THR A 97 -0.71 -8.91 -14.24
CA THR A 97 0.11 -8.81 -15.45
C THR A 97 0.23 -7.36 -15.92
N LEU A 98 1.47 -6.87 -16.04
CA LEU A 98 1.75 -5.52 -16.56
C LEU A 98 2.69 -5.57 -17.76
N ARG A 99 2.28 -4.93 -18.85
CA ARG A 99 3.12 -4.78 -20.04
C ARG A 99 4.21 -3.75 -19.79
N ARG A 100 5.46 -4.12 -20.06
CA ARG A 100 6.65 -3.27 -20.08
C ARG A 100 7.21 -3.15 -21.50
N SER A 101 8.22 -2.30 -21.68
CA SER A 101 8.90 -2.13 -22.97
C SER A 101 9.62 -3.39 -23.44
N ASP A 102 10.07 -4.23 -22.51
CA ASP A 102 10.90 -5.42 -22.70
C ASP A 102 10.15 -6.74 -22.46
N GLY A 103 8.85 -6.69 -22.18
CA GLY A 103 8.05 -7.89 -21.96
C GLY A 103 6.84 -7.67 -21.05
N TYR A 104 6.57 -8.67 -20.22
CA TYR A 104 5.51 -8.63 -19.22
C TYR A 104 6.08 -8.92 -17.84
N GLU A 105 5.67 -8.13 -16.86
CA GLU A 105 5.82 -8.47 -15.45
C GLU A 105 4.57 -9.23 -15.01
N VAL A 106 4.77 -10.40 -14.41
CA VAL A 106 3.70 -11.23 -13.87
C VAL A 106 3.97 -11.47 -12.39
N TYR A 107 2.97 -11.20 -11.55
CA TYR A 107 3.05 -11.43 -10.11
C TYR A 107 1.87 -12.27 -9.66
N ASN A 108 2.14 -13.31 -8.90
CA ASN A 108 1.11 -14.05 -8.18
C ASN A 108 0.82 -13.36 -6.86
N ILE A 109 -0.47 -13.26 -6.53
CA ILE A 109 -0.97 -12.55 -5.36
C ILE A 109 -1.91 -13.50 -4.64
N ARG A 110 -1.56 -13.84 -3.41
CA ARG A 110 -2.51 -14.44 -2.46
C ARG A 110 -3.05 -13.33 -1.59
N PHE A 111 -4.36 -13.14 -1.62
CA PHE A 111 -5.03 -12.09 -0.90
C PHE A 111 -5.99 -12.68 0.11
N VAL A 112 -5.71 -12.46 1.40
CA VAL A 112 -6.57 -12.95 2.47
C VAL A 112 -7.51 -11.82 2.87
N ASN A 113 -8.81 -12.10 2.92
CA ASN A 113 -9.78 -11.15 3.43
C ASN A 113 -9.52 -10.96 4.93
N GLN A 114 -9.16 -9.73 5.33
CA GLN A 114 -8.70 -9.43 6.68
C GLN A 114 -9.82 -9.48 7.74
N THR A 115 -11.04 -9.86 7.36
CA THR A 115 -12.09 -10.32 8.27
C THR A 115 -11.74 -11.61 9.02
N THR A 116 -10.71 -12.32 8.60
CA THR A 116 -10.30 -13.62 9.13
C THR A 116 -9.03 -13.51 9.98
N ASP A 117 -8.81 -14.45 10.90
CA ASP A 117 -7.61 -14.48 11.76
C ASP A 117 -6.30 -14.80 10.98
N ASP A 118 -6.38 -15.02 9.66
CA ASP A 118 -5.23 -15.29 8.80
C ASP A 118 -4.60 -13.98 8.28
N ILE A 119 -3.29 -13.84 8.46
CA ILE A 119 -2.55 -12.57 8.30
C ILE A 119 -1.76 -12.54 6.97
N GLY A 120 -1.97 -13.51 6.08
CA GLY A 120 -1.03 -13.84 5.02
C GLY A 120 -1.26 -13.24 3.63
N THR A 121 -1.67 -11.98 3.49
CA THR A 121 -1.69 -11.38 2.14
C THR A 121 -0.26 -11.25 1.62
N SER A 122 0.03 -11.78 0.42
CA SER A 122 1.37 -11.80 -0.17
C SER A 122 1.38 -11.34 -1.62
N CYS A 123 2.53 -10.84 -2.07
CA CYS A 123 2.79 -10.51 -3.46
C CYS A 123 4.28 -10.76 -3.74
N GLU A 124 4.58 -11.26 -4.93
CA GLU A 124 5.96 -11.58 -5.32
C GLU A 124 6.79 -10.35 -5.72
N CYS A 125 6.20 -9.15 -5.74
CA CYS A 125 6.90 -7.94 -6.15
C CYS A 125 7.97 -7.49 -5.14
N LEU A 126 9.01 -6.84 -5.65
CA LEU A 126 10.12 -6.33 -4.85
C LEU A 126 9.65 -5.36 -3.76
N GLU A 127 8.69 -4.50 -4.09
CA GLU A 127 8.16 -3.52 -3.15
C GLU A 127 7.54 -4.16 -1.90
N PHE A 128 6.72 -5.20 -2.08
CA PHE A 128 6.14 -5.93 -0.95
C PHE A 128 7.23 -6.64 -0.14
N ARG A 129 8.18 -7.31 -0.82
CA ARG A 129 9.27 -8.05 -0.16
C ARG A 129 10.19 -7.15 0.66
N GLU A 130 10.54 -5.98 0.14
CA GLU A 130 11.49 -5.07 0.80
C GLU A 130 10.82 -4.15 1.82
N LYS A 131 9.63 -3.62 1.49
CA LYS A 131 8.96 -2.66 2.36
C LYS A 131 8.01 -3.31 3.35
N GLY A 132 7.44 -4.47 3.03
CA GLY A 132 6.40 -5.10 3.84
C GLY A 132 5.13 -4.27 3.98
N TYR A 133 4.93 -3.29 3.07
CA TYR A 133 3.66 -2.57 2.94
C TYR A 133 2.75 -3.33 1.99
N PHE A 134 1.45 -3.13 2.20
CA PHE A 134 0.44 -3.51 1.23
C PHE A 134 0.72 -2.81 -0.10
N CYS A 135 1.18 -3.55 -1.11
CA CYS A 135 1.68 -2.96 -2.34
C CYS A 135 0.53 -2.62 -3.31
N ALA A 136 0.83 -1.83 -4.34
CA ALA A 136 -0.17 -1.43 -5.34
C ALA A 136 -0.83 -2.63 -6.06
N HIS A 137 -0.13 -3.76 -6.20
CA HIS A 137 -0.70 -4.97 -6.79
C HIS A 137 -1.76 -5.60 -5.86
N GLN A 138 -1.46 -5.70 -4.56
CA GLN A 138 -2.40 -6.20 -3.56
C GLN A 138 -3.62 -5.27 -3.46
N MET A 139 -3.40 -3.95 -3.45
CA MET A 139 -4.49 -2.96 -3.51
C MET A 139 -5.38 -3.18 -4.74
N ALA A 140 -4.79 -3.49 -5.88
CA ALA A 140 -5.53 -3.68 -7.11
C ALA A 140 -6.35 -4.99 -7.08
N THR A 141 -5.82 -6.05 -6.48
CA THR A 141 -6.57 -7.28 -6.19
C THR A 141 -7.73 -7.01 -5.24
N LEU A 142 -7.52 -6.27 -4.14
CA LEU A 142 -8.60 -5.84 -3.24
C LEU A 142 -9.72 -5.15 -4.00
N VAL A 143 -9.39 -4.13 -4.79
CA VAL A 143 -10.37 -3.40 -5.59
C VAL A 143 -11.10 -4.32 -6.55
N ARG A 144 -10.41 -5.29 -7.16
CA ARG A 144 -11.06 -6.24 -8.07
C ARG A 144 -12.02 -7.18 -7.32
N CYS A 145 -11.63 -7.68 -6.15
CA CYS A 145 -12.53 -8.46 -5.29
C CYS A 145 -13.78 -7.67 -4.90
N LEU A 146 -13.65 -6.37 -4.59
CA LEU A 146 -14.80 -5.48 -4.30
C LEU A 146 -15.70 -5.28 -5.54
N GLN A 147 -15.10 -5.11 -6.73
CA GLN A 147 -15.85 -4.95 -7.99
C GLN A 147 -16.67 -6.19 -8.33
N GLU A 148 -16.08 -7.37 -8.23
CA GLU A 148 -16.71 -8.67 -8.48
C GLU A 148 -17.60 -9.13 -7.30
N ALA A 149 -17.77 -8.30 -6.26
CA ALA A 149 -18.56 -8.57 -5.05
C ALA A 149 -18.12 -9.81 -4.25
N LEU A 150 -16.85 -10.20 -4.39
CA LEU A 150 -16.23 -11.27 -3.62
C LEU A 150 -15.99 -10.82 -2.16
N PHE A 151 -15.56 -9.58 -1.99
CA PHE A 151 -15.38 -8.92 -0.69
C PHE A 151 -16.30 -7.72 -0.52
N THR A 152 -16.41 -7.26 0.72
CA THR A 152 -17.22 -6.10 1.11
C THR A 152 -16.38 -5.15 1.95
N LEU A 153 -16.55 -3.84 1.72
CA LEU A 153 -15.71 -2.82 2.33
C LEU A 153 -16.08 -2.57 3.81
N ASP A 154 -17.36 -2.72 4.17
CA ASP A 154 -17.86 -2.59 5.55
C ASP A 154 -17.24 -3.58 6.53
N ARG A 155 -16.71 -4.70 6.02
CA ARG A 155 -16.04 -5.73 6.81
C ARG A 155 -14.52 -5.66 6.69
N TRP A 156 -13.96 -4.74 5.90
CA TRP A 156 -12.52 -4.63 5.72
C TRP A 156 -11.85 -4.07 6.97
N THR A 157 -10.87 -4.79 7.50
CA THR A 157 -10.11 -4.42 8.71
C THR A 157 -8.65 -4.09 8.42
N GLY A 158 -8.24 -4.15 7.15
CA GLY A 158 -6.88 -3.87 6.73
C GLY A 158 -6.57 -2.39 6.56
N PRO A 159 -5.33 -2.06 6.14
CA PRO A 159 -4.91 -0.68 5.97
C PRO A 159 -5.87 0.10 5.07
N MET A 160 -6.52 1.12 5.62
CA MET A 160 -7.49 1.96 4.93
C MET A 160 -7.49 3.34 5.60
N THR A 161 -7.12 4.37 4.86
CA THR A 161 -7.32 5.76 5.31
C THR A 161 -8.70 6.24 4.85
N PRO A 162 -9.30 7.25 5.49
CA PRO A 162 -10.57 7.82 5.04
C PRO A 162 -10.56 8.24 3.56
N GLU A 163 -9.46 8.83 3.10
CA GLU A 163 -9.29 9.27 1.71
C GLU A 163 -9.24 8.08 0.74
N VAL A 164 -8.57 7.00 1.13
CA VAL A 164 -8.52 5.76 0.34
C VAL A 164 -9.90 5.14 0.23
N GLU A 165 -10.65 5.11 1.34
CA GLU A 165 -12.03 4.62 1.38
C GLU A 165 -12.93 5.42 0.43
N ASP A 166 -12.88 6.75 0.50
CA ASP A 166 -13.62 7.65 -0.38
C ASP A 166 -13.30 7.42 -1.86
N ILE A 167 -12.01 7.25 -2.18
CA ILE A 167 -11.54 6.96 -3.54
C ILE A 167 -12.11 5.62 -4.04
N ILE A 168 -12.13 4.58 -3.20
CA ILE A 168 -12.72 3.28 -3.54
C ILE A 168 -14.24 3.43 -3.75
N LEU A 169 -14.95 4.06 -2.81
CA LEU A 169 -16.40 4.27 -2.86
C LEU A 169 -16.81 5.01 -4.14
N ALA A 170 -16.08 6.07 -4.49
CA ALA A 170 -16.34 6.88 -5.67
C ALA A 170 -16.14 6.11 -7.00
N ASN A 171 -15.23 5.13 -7.05
CA ASN A 171 -14.84 4.48 -8.30
C ASN A 171 -15.40 3.06 -8.49
N VAL A 172 -15.60 2.31 -7.41
CA VAL A 172 -16.08 0.93 -7.45
C VAL A 172 -17.61 0.89 -7.42
N PHE A 173 -18.24 1.66 -6.54
CA PHE A 173 -19.68 1.55 -6.28
C PHE A 173 -20.53 2.51 -7.11
N ARG A 174 -20.02 3.69 -7.51
CA ARG A 174 -20.74 4.57 -8.45
C ARG A 174 -20.83 3.98 -9.87
N LYS A 175 -19.81 3.27 -10.35
CA LYS A 175 -19.83 2.60 -11.68
C LYS A 175 -20.84 1.45 -11.77
N LYS A 176 -21.26 0.86 -10.65
CA LYS A 176 -22.35 -0.13 -10.62
C LYS A 176 -23.72 0.51 -10.87
N ARG A 177 -23.95 1.76 -10.45
CA ARG A 177 -25.23 2.47 -10.66
C ARG A 177 -25.47 2.95 -12.10
N SER A 178 -24.41 3.14 -12.90
CA SER A 178 -24.55 3.60 -14.30
C SER A 178 -24.71 2.48 -15.33
N ARG A 179 -24.83 1.22 -14.90
CA ARG A 179 -24.99 0.04 -15.76
C ARG A 179 -26.40 -0.57 -15.66
N HIS A 180 -27.35 0.16 -15.10
CA HIS A 180 -28.78 -0.17 -15.12
C HIS A 180 -29.54 0.82 -15.99
#